data_AF-A0A7V6L6E6-F1
#
_entry.id   AF-A0A7V6L6E6-F1
#
_cell.length_a   1.000
_cell.length_b   1.000
_cell.length_c   1.000
_cell.angle_alpha   90.00
_cell.angle_beta   90.00
_cell.angle_gamma   90.00
#
_symmetry.space_group_name_H-M   'P 1'
#
loop_
_entity.id
_entity.type
_entity.pdbx_description
1 polymer ?
#
loop_
_entity_poly.entity_id
_entity_poly.type
_entity_poly.pdbx_seq_one_letter_code
_entity_poly.pdbx_strand_id
1 'polypeptide(L)'
;MKQIKTRHKLIPAIIMLLVAAITMSTASYAWFTMSTKVDIQGIQLNVIAPANILIRETKTLAPYNEFVNVIETTQNPTKKLKPASSVDGVAFFIPNDETAGNVLASGALPETGEINTTSIPVTNEQDGYFAEYKFQLVNTGGSAVNIGLKDLQITAGGGNQQDTDILPAVRFAILSEGVNVITGVGEDKIFASSDTATVYALSASGSYSGSSPTTTEAPARNKFDTGALFTLAANGVASAVADPDGMKDIIVRVWIEGQDTACKTTSANSTFKIQFALYIIP
;
A
#
# COMPACT_ATOMS: atom_id res chain seq x y z
N MET A 1 9.62 8.63 63.94
CA MET A 1 9.43 7.93 62.64
C MET A 1 9.43 8.97 61.53
N LYS A 2 10.50 9.04 60.73
CA LYS A 2 10.66 10.06 59.66
C LYS A 2 10.29 9.38 58.33
N GLN A 3 9.17 9.77 57.74
CA GLN A 3 8.74 9.33 56.40
C GLN A 3 9.73 9.88 55.35
N ILE A 4 10.74 9.07 54.98
CA ILE A 4 11.72 9.43 53.96
C ILE A 4 11.08 9.18 52.57
N LYS A 5 10.52 10.28 52.06
CA LYS A 5 10.19 10.63 50.66
C LYS A 5 10.53 9.57 49.60
N THR A 6 9.50 8.83 49.18
CA THR A 6 9.41 8.03 47.94
C THR A 6 9.63 8.83 46.64
N ARG A 7 9.69 10.17 46.72
CA ARG A 7 9.92 11.08 45.58
C ARG A 7 11.29 10.96 44.88
N HIS A 8 12.31 10.39 45.53
CA HIS A 8 13.65 10.22 44.92
C HIS A 8 13.76 9.00 43.99
N LYS A 9 12.72 8.16 43.90
CA LYS A 9 12.69 6.99 43.00
C LYS A 9 11.80 7.17 41.77
N LEU A 10 10.95 8.21 41.76
CA LEU A 10 10.02 8.47 40.66
C LEU A 10 10.72 9.15 39.47
N ILE A 11 11.64 10.08 39.74
CA ILE A 11 12.36 10.84 38.71
C ILE A 11 13.26 9.91 37.86
N PRO A 12 14.06 8.99 38.43
CA PRO A 12 14.83 8.04 37.65
C PRO A 12 13.95 7.07 36.84
N ALA A 13 12.78 6.69 37.38
CA ALA A 13 11.85 5.80 36.70
C ALA A 13 11.17 6.47 35.49
N ILE A 14 10.83 7.75 35.57
CA ILE A 14 10.27 8.51 34.43
C ILE A 14 11.36 8.76 33.37
N ILE A 15 12.60 9.02 33.77
CA ILE A 15 13.73 9.17 32.83
C ILE A 15 14.02 7.82 32.16
N MET A 16 14.04 6.71 32.90
CA MET A 16 14.16 5.37 32.33
C MET A 16 12.97 5.02 31.42
N LEU A 17 11.75 5.47 31.75
CA LEU A 17 10.57 5.30 30.88
C LEU A 17 10.68 6.09 29.59
N LEU A 18 11.19 7.33 29.64
CA LEU A 18 11.44 8.16 28.46
C LEU A 18 12.58 7.59 27.61
N VAL A 19 13.66 7.11 28.23
CA VAL A 19 14.76 6.42 27.53
C VAL A 19 14.26 5.10 26.93
N ALA A 20 13.43 4.33 27.64
CA ALA A 20 12.80 3.12 27.12
C ALA A 20 11.79 3.40 26.00
N ALA A 21 11.07 4.53 26.02
CA ALA A 21 10.17 4.92 24.93
C ALA A 21 10.95 5.36 23.67
N ILE A 22 12.07 6.06 23.86
CA ILE A 22 12.98 6.42 22.76
C ILE A 22 13.66 5.15 22.23
N THR A 23 14.05 4.19 23.09
CA THR A 23 14.71 2.96 22.64
C THR A 23 13.76 1.88 22.12
N MET A 24 12.52 1.80 22.60
CA MET A 24 11.47 0.97 21.98
C MET A 24 11.06 1.51 20.62
N SER A 25 11.24 2.82 20.38
CA SER A 25 11.22 3.34 19.01
C SER A 25 12.41 2.76 18.25
N THR A 26 13.64 2.81 18.79
CA THR A 26 14.87 2.30 18.11
C THR A 26 14.91 0.78 17.81
N ALA A 27 14.05 -0.05 18.41
CA ALA A 27 14.04 -1.51 18.19
C ALA A 27 13.24 -1.95 16.94
N SER A 28 12.40 -1.08 16.38
CA SER A 28 11.69 -1.29 15.11
C SER A 28 12.61 -1.16 13.90
N TYR A 29 13.74 -0.52 14.09
CA TYR A 29 14.75 -0.35 13.08
C TYR A 29 15.75 -1.50 13.35
N ALA A 30 15.56 -2.65 12.71
CA ALA A 30 16.56 -3.71 12.48
C ALA A 30 16.53 -4.17 11.01
N TRP A 31 15.91 -3.33 10.18
CA TRP A 31 15.04 -3.76 9.14
C TRP A 31 15.44 -3.34 7.73
N PHE A 32 15.73 -2.06 7.46
CA PHE A 32 16.06 -1.56 6.14
C PHE A 32 17.20 -2.27 5.36
N THR A 33 18.26 -2.81 5.99
CA THR A 33 19.34 -3.53 5.26
C THR A 33 18.83 -4.87 4.80
N MET A 34 17.82 -5.36 5.51
CA MET A 34 17.11 -6.58 5.19
C MET A 34 15.85 -6.31 4.35
N SER A 35 15.30 -5.09 4.32
CA SER A 35 14.15 -4.70 3.50
C SER A 35 14.50 -4.55 2.03
N THR A 36 15.67 -4.02 1.68
CA THR A 36 16.08 -3.80 0.29
C THR A 36 16.21 -5.09 -0.55
N LYS A 37 16.10 -6.26 0.08
CA LYS A 37 16.12 -7.59 -0.56
C LYS A 37 14.79 -8.36 -0.44
N VAL A 38 13.71 -7.70 -0.03
CA VAL A 38 12.38 -8.32 0.05
C VAL A 38 11.75 -8.30 -1.32
N ASP A 39 11.92 -9.41 -2.02
CA ASP A 39 11.32 -9.63 -3.33
C ASP A 39 10.04 -10.46 -3.15
N ILE A 40 8.87 -9.89 -3.42
CA ILE A 40 7.60 -10.64 -3.39
C ILE A 40 7.34 -11.24 -4.77
N GLN A 41 6.91 -12.51 -4.82
CA GLN A 41 6.68 -13.25 -6.06
C GLN A 41 5.19 -13.51 -6.38
N GLY A 42 4.31 -13.43 -5.39
CA GLY A 42 2.89 -13.74 -5.56
C GLY A 42 1.99 -12.66 -4.98
N ILE A 43 1.30 -11.94 -5.86
CA ILE A 43 0.23 -11.01 -5.49
C ILE A 43 -1.05 -11.63 -6.05
N GLN A 44 -2.15 -11.61 -5.32
CA GLN A 44 -3.47 -11.95 -5.87
C GLN A 44 -4.42 -10.81 -5.51
N LEU A 45 -5.22 -10.33 -6.47
CA LEU A 45 -6.18 -9.27 -6.25
C LEU A 45 -7.59 -9.73 -6.60
N ASN A 46 -8.48 -9.65 -5.63
CA ASN A 46 -9.90 -9.96 -5.78
C ASN A 46 -10.74 -8.70 -5.57
N VAL A 47 -11.49 -8.30 -6.59
CA VAL A 47 -12.39 -7.14 -6.53
C VAL A 47 -13.83 -7.59 -6.73
N ILE A 48 -14.68 -7.25 -5.76
CA ILE A 48 -16.11 -7.61 -5.77
C ILE A 48 -16.94 -6.35 -6.01
N ALA A 49 -17.86 -6.40 -6.96
CA ALA A 49 -18.77 -5.32 -7.33
C ALA A 49 -20.20 -5.61 -6.84
N PRO A 50 -20.98 -4.59 -6.45
CA PRO A 50 -22.40 -4.76 -6.19
C PRO A 50 -23.19 -5.04 -7.48
N ALA A 51 -24.44 -5.52 -7.37
CA ALA A 51 -25.20 -6.07 -8.49
C ALA A 51 -25.31 -5.16 -9.73
N ASN A 52 -25.44 -3.85 -9.53
CA ASN A 52 -25.60 -2.87 -10.62
C ASN A 52 -24.27 -2.32 -11.15
N ILE A 53 -23.14 -2.77 -10.59
CA ILE A 53 -21.81 -2.37 -11.03
C ILE A 53 -21.14 -3.58 -11.66
N LEU A 54 -20.60 -3.38 -12.85
CA LEU A 54 -19.81 -4.39 -13.52
C LEU A 54 -18.38 -3.86 -13.72
N ILE A 55 -17.42 -4.77 -13.63
CA ILE A 55 -15.99 -4.48 -13.71
C ILE A 55 -15.39 -5.42 -14.75
N ARG A 56 -14.37 -4.98 -15.47
CA ARG A 56 -13.47 -5.84 -16.23
C ARG A 56 -12.02 -5.43 -16.04
N GLU A 57 -11.09 -6.35 -16.25
CA GLU A 57 -9.68 -6.01 -16.43
C GLU A 57 -9.52 -5.23 -17.74
N THR A 58 -8.78 -4.13 -17.69
CA THR A 58 -8.55 -3.26 -18.85
C THR A 58 -7.70 -3.99 -19.88
N LYS A 59 -8.11 -3.91 -21.14
CA LYS A 59 -7.34 -4.43 -22.27
C LYS A 59 -7.27 -3.36 -23.35
N THR A 60 -6.09 -3.16 -23.92
CA THR A 60 -5.84 -2.10 -24.92
C THR A 60 -6.28 -2.48 -26.33
N LEU A 61 -6.62 -3.76 -26.58
CA LEU A 61 -7.01 -4.27 -27.89
C LEU A 61 -8.13 -5.30 -27.79
N ALA A 62 -9.02 -5.29 -28.78
CA ALA A 62 -10.08 -6.29 -28.93
C ALA A 62 -9.53 -7.70 -29.20
N PRO A 63 -10.27 -8.78 -28.86
CA PRO A 63 -11.53 -8.76 -28.11
C PRO A 63 -11.29 -8.35 -26.65
N TYR A 64 -12.17 -7.51 -26.10
CA TYR A 64 -12.08 -7.06 -24.71
C TYR A 64 -12.52 -8.16 -23.75
N ASN A 65 -12.15 -8.01 -22.48
CA ASN A 65 -12.68 -8.86 -21.41
C ASN A 65 -14.17 -8.57 -21.20
N GLU A 66 -14.91 -9.59 -20.79
CA GLU A 66 -16.31 -9.44 -20.39
C GLU A 66 -16.41 -8.68 -19.07
N PHE A 67 -17.49 -7.92 -18.94
CA PHE A 67 -17.85 -7.23 -17.70
C PHE A 67 -18.52 -8.22 -16.73
N VAL A 68 -18.01 -8.27 -15.50
CA VAL A 68 -18.43 -9.20 -14.45
C VAL A 68 -18.56 -8.48 -13.11
N ASN A 69 -19.25 -9.09 -12.13
CA ASN A 69 -19.37 -8.53 -10.78
C ASN A 69 -18.23 -8.98 -9.85
N VAL A 70 -17.39 -9.93 -10.26
CA VAL A 70 -16.25 -10.40 -9.46
C VAL A 70 -15.07 -10.60 -10.39
N ILE A 71 -13.95 -9.96 -10.06
CA ILE A 71 -12.67 -10.20 -10.73
C ILE A 71 -11.72 -10.85 -9.74
N GLU A 72 -11.13 -11.95 -10.16
CA GLU A 72 -9.93 -12.52 -9.55
C GLU A 72 -8.80 -12.33 -10.57
N THR A 73 -7.74 -11.61 -10.20
CA THR A 73 -6.69 -11.30 -11.15
C THR A 73 -5.99 -12.57 -11.60
N THR A 74 -6.08 -12.84 -12.91
CA THR A 74 -5.48 -14.02 -13.53
C THR A 74 -4.04 -13.77 -13.98
N GLN A 75 -3.65 -12.49 -14.08
CA GLN A 75 -2.33 -12.04 -14.52
C GLN A 75 -1.63 -11.32 -13.38
N ASN A 76 -0.87 -12.07 -12.59
CA ASN A 76 -0.03 -11.50 -11.55
C ASN A 76 1.41 -11.37 -12.07
N PRO A 77 2.09 -10.26 -11.77
CA PRO A 77 3.47 -10.06 -12.21
C PRO A 77 4.35 -11.20 -11.70
N THR A 78 5.12 -11.81 -12.59
CA THR A 78 6.00 -12.95 -12.26
C THR A 78 7.38 -12.55 -11.77
N LYS A 79 7.74 -11.26 -11.92
CA LYS A 79 8.98 -10.69 -11.42
C LYS A 79 8.82 -10.15 -10.01
N LYS A 80 9.93 -9.70 -9.44
CA LYS A 80 10.03 -9.38 -8.03
C LYS A 80 9.46 -7.99 -7.77
N LEU A 81 8.50 -7.92 -6.86
CA LEU A 81 8.08 -6.66 -6.26
C LEU A 81 9.03 -6.33 -5.11
N LYS A 82 9.82 -5.28 -5.33
CA LYS A 82 10.75 -4.69 -4.36
C LYS A 82 10.04 -3.66 -3.50
N PRO A 83 10.54 -3.38 -2.29
CA PRO A 83 9.91 -2.38 -1.43
C PRO A 83 10.24 -0.97 -1.89
N ALA A 84 9.26 -0.10 -1.67
CA ALA A 84 9.40 1.34 -1.86
C ALA A 84 8.52 2.06 -0.84
N SER A 85 8.73 3.36 -0.71
CA SER A 85 7.93 4.18 0.18
C SER A 85 7.05 5.12 -0.61
N SER A 86 5.79 5.25 -0.20
CA SER A 86 4.86 6.20 -0.79
C SER A 86 3.80 6.65 0.22
N VAL A 87 3.49 7.95 0.19
CA VAL A 87 2.44 8.57 1.01
C VAL A 87 1.08 8.61 0.31
N ASP A 88 1.04 8.30 -0.98
CA ASP A 88 -0.16 8.46 -1.81
C ASP A 88 -0.32 7.40 -2.91
N GLY A 89 0.65 6.50 -3.09
CA GLY A 89 0.69 5.54 -4.18
C GLY A 89 0.95 6.17 -5.55
N VAL A 90 1.38 7.43 -5.63
CA VAL A 90 1.74 8.12 -6.89
C VAL A 90 3.23 8.34 -6.97
N ALA A 91 3.81 8.99 -5.96
CA ALA A 91 5.25 9.20 -5.87
C ALA A 91 5.89 8.12 -5.01
N PHE A 92 6.91 7.45 -5.55
CA PHE A 92 7.65 6.40 -4.84
C PHE A 92 9.09 6.81 -4.60
N PHE A 93 9.58 6.50 -3.41
CA PHE A 93 10.90 6.85 -2.93
C PHE A 93 11.65 5.61 -2.48
N ILE A 94 12.92 5.53 -2.86
CA ILE A 94 13.82 4.43 -2.52
C ILE A 94 15.19 4.98 -2.12
N PRO A 95 15.93 4.35 -1.19
CA PRO A 95 17.34 4.65 -1.03
C PRO A 95 18.10 4.32 -2.33
N ASN A 96 19.13 5.11 -2.67
CA ASN A 96 20.07 4.72 -3.72
C ASN A 96 20.85 3.45 -3.33
N ASP A 97 21.54 2.82 -4.28
CA ASP A 97 22.22 1.53 -4.03
C ASP A 97 23.28 1.59 -2.91
N GLU A 98 24.00 2.70 -2.82
CA GLU A 98 25.01 2.90 -1.76
C GLU A 98 24.35 3.02 -0.38
N THR A 99 23.28 3.81 -0.27
CA THR A 99 22.50 3.98 0.96
C THR A 99 21.85 2.67 1.36
N ALA A 100 21.30 1.94 0.39
CA ALA A 100 20.71 0.62 0.57
C ALA A 100 21.74 -0.43 1.02
N GLY A 101 22.98 -0.33 0.55
CA GLY A 101 24.10 -1.18 0.96
C GLY A 101 24.63 -0.88 2.37
N ASN A 102 24.48 0.36 2.82
CA ASN A 102 25.01 0.86 4.10
C ASN A 102 23.95 0.99 5.20
N VAL A 103 22.77 0.45 4.99
CA VAL A 103 21.76 0.45 6.05
C VAL A 103 22.31 -0.30 7.28
N LEU A 104 22.13 0.29 8.46
CA LEU A 104 22.59 -0.22 9.74
C LEU A 104 22.01 -1.61 10.06
N ALA A 105 22.66 -2.43 10.88
CA ALA A 105 22.05 -3.70 11.34
C ALA A 105 20.72 -3.47 12.07
N SER A 106 20.59 -2.28 12.67
CA SER A 106 19.34 -1.70 13.15
C SER A 106 18.45 -1.23 11.99
N GLY A 107 18.50 -1.84 10.80
CA GLY A 107 18.01 -1.33 9.52
C GLY A 107 17.20 -0.05 9.56
N ALA A 108 17.93 1.02 9.84
CA ALA A 108 17.60 2.40 9.73
C ALA A 108 18.55 2.88 8.64
N LEU A 109 18.06 3.76 7.78
CA LEU A 109 18.91 4.36 6.78
C LEU A 109 20.14 5.01 7.47
N PRO A 110 21.34 4.90 6.87
CA PRO A 110 22.56 5.47 7.47
C PRO A 110 22.39 6.97 7.70
N GLU A 111 23.15 7.57 8.63
CA GLU A 111 23.06 9.01 8.95
C GLU A 111 23.34 9.96 7.77
N THR A 112 23.99 9.43 6.73
CA THR A 112 24.21 10.11 5.46
C THR A 112 23.82 9.17 4.34
N GLY A 113 23.10 9.68 3.36
CA GLY A 113 22.66 8.91 2.21
C GLY A 113 21.91 9.75 1.19
N GLU A 114 21.26 9.07 0.25
CA GLU A 114 20.50 9.68 -0.83
C GLU A 114 19.23 8.86 -1.11
N ILE A 115 18.12 9.58 -1.24
CA ILE A 115 16.83 9.03 -1.63
C ILE A 115 16.53 9.41 -3.07
N ASN A 116 16.18 8.42 -3.89
CA ASN A 116 15.79 8.57 -5.28
C ASN A 116 14.29 8.40 -5.44
N THR A 117 13.73 9.04 -6.46
CA THR A 117 12.38 8.73 -6.94
C THR A 117 12.40 7.52 -7.86
N THR A 118 11.36 6.70 -7.82
CA THR A 118 11.15 5.59 -8.77
C THR A 118 9.73 5.62 -9.33
N SER A 119 9.57 5.10 -10.54
CA SER A 119 8.28 4.95 -11.22
C SER A 119 8.20 3.62 -11.97
N ILE A 120 8.96 2.63 -11.53
CA ILE A 120 9.12 1.34 -12.23
C ILE A 120 8.08 0.34 -11.69
N PRO A 121 7.03 -0.01 -12.48
CA PRO A 121 6.13 -1.08 -12.11
C PRO A 121 6.80 -2.45 -12.25
N VAL A 122 6.42 -3.40 -11.40
CA VAL A 122 6.77 -4.81 -11.61
C VAL A 122 5.92 -5.38 -12.74
N THR A 123 6.54 -6.13 -13.65
CA THR A 123 5.85 -6.77 -14.79
C THR A 123 6.25 -8.25 -14.89
N ASN A 124 5.97 -8.90 -16.02
CA ASN A 124 6.49 -10.24 -16.30
C ASN A 124 7.94 -10.22 -16.82
N GLU A 125 8.43 -9.05 -17.24
CA GLU A 125 9.74 -8.86 -17.85
C GLU A 125 10.74 -8.18 -16.91
N GLN A 126 10.28 -7.30 -16.01
CA GLN A 126 11.14 -6.54 -15.10
C GLN A 126 10.70 -6.62 -13.64
N ASP A 127 11.68 -6.65 -12.73
CA ASP A 127 11.46 -6.33 -11.32
C ASP A 127 10.98 -4.87 -11.20
N GLY A 128 10.22 -4.55 -10.16
CA GLY A 128 9.73 -3.19 -9.93
C GLY A 128 9.31 -2.94 -8.50
N TYR A 129 8.72 -1.78 -8.24
CA TYR A 129 8.46 -1.27 -6.89
C TYR A 129 6.98 -1.17 -6.53
N PHE A 130 6.11 -1.32 -7.53
CA PHE A 130 4.67 -1.40 -7.35
C PHE A 130 4.06 -2.26 -8.46
N ALA A 131 2.94 -2.93 -8.16
CA ALA A 131 2.12 -3.64 -9.13
C ALA A 131 0.90 -2.79 -9.50
N GLU A 132 0.51 -2.81 -10.77
CA GLU A 132 -0.67 -2.10 -11.27
C GLU A 132 -1.72 -3.08 -11.79
N TYR A 133 -2.95 -2.90 -11.32
CA TYR A 133 -4.12 -3.60 -11.82
C TYR A 133 -5.11 -2.58 -12.35
N LYS A 134 -5.36 -2.60 -13.66
CA LYS A 134 -6.20 -1.61 -14.34
C LYS A 134 -7.58 -2.20 -14.58
N PHE A 135 -8.61 -1.49 -14.16
CA PHE A 135 -10.00 -1.92 -14.27
C PHE A 135 -10.87 -0.87 -14.93
N GLN A 136 -11.87 -1.36 -15.65
CA GLN A 136 -12.92 -0.58 -16.26
C GLN A 136 -14.25 -0.91 -15.59
N LEU A 137 -14.98 0.12 -15.20
CA LEU A 137 -16.21 -0.02 -14.42
C LEU A 137 -17.38 0.63 -15.13
N VAL A 138 -18.55 -0.01 -15.09
CA VAL A 138 -19.82 0.56 -15.54
C VAL A 138 -20.89 0.38 -14.48
N ASN A 139 -21.78 1.35 -14.36
CA ASN A 139 -22.99 1.26 -13.56
C ASN A 139 -24.20 1.08 -14.48
N THR A 140 -24.80 -0.10 -14.43
CA THR A 140 -25.97 -0.46 -15.25
C THR A 140 -27.29 0.04 -14.65
N GLY A 141 -27.24 0.65 -13.46
CA GLY A 141 -28.39 1.24 -12.79
C GLY A 141 -28.86 2.55 -13.42
N GLY A 142 -30.13 2.89 -13.20
CA GLY A 142 -30.78 4.08 -13.78
C GLY A 142 -30.33 5.43 -13.22
N SER A 143 -29.56 5.44 -12.14
CA SER A 143 -29.08 6.64 -11.44
C SER A 143 -27.57 6.58 -11.26
N ALA A 144 -26.92 7.76 -11.23
CA ALA A 144 -25.51 7.85 -10.90
C ALA A 144 -25.29 7.45 -9.43
N VAL A 145 -24.17 6.82 -9.14
CA VAL A 145 -23.88 6.28 -7.81
C VAL A 145 -22.48 6.65 -7.35
N ASN A 146 -22.34 6.95 -6.07
CA ASN A 146 -21.04 7.13 -5.42
C ASN A 146 -20.52 5.77 -4.96
N ILE A 147 -19.26 5.49 -5.27
CA ILE A 147 -18.60 4.23 -4.96
C ILE A 147 -17.63 4.45 -3.80
N GLY A 148 -17.78 3.62 -2.76
CA GLY A 148 -16.81 3.44 -1.68
C GLY A 148 -16.18 2.06 -1.73
N LEU A 149 -15.38 1.74 -0.70
CA LEU A 149 -14.72 0.45 -0.52
C LEU A 149 -15.02 -0.10 0.87
N LYS A 150 -15.31 -1.40 0.93
CA LYS A 150 -15.55 -2.13 2.17
C LYS A 150 -14.96 -3.52 2.11
N ASP A 151 -15.03 -4.22 3.23
CA ASP A 151 -14.68 -5.64 3.34
C ASP A 151 -13.25 -5.93 2.84
N LEU A 152 -12.33 -4.98 3.03
CA LEU A 152 -10.94 -5.15 2.68
C LEU A 152 -10.29 -6.20 3.58
N GLN A 153 -9.61 -7.14 2.94
CA GLN A 153 -8.83 -8.19 3.55
C GLN A 153 -7.49 -8.29 2.82
N ILE A 154 -6.42 -8.27 3.59
CA ILE A 154 -5.09 -8.61 3.10
C ILE A 154 -4.64 -9.84 3.87
N THR A 155 -4.49 -10.96 3.17
CA THR A 155 -4.23 -12.28 3.76
C THR A 155 -2.99 -12.91 3.16
N ALA A 156 -2.39 -13.87 3.87
CA ALA A 156 -1.33 -14.71 3.33
C ALA A 156 -1.84 -15.42 2.05
N GLY A 157 -1.03 -15.39 1.00
CA GLY A 157 -1.32 -16.08 -0.28
C GLY A 157 -0.94 -17.56 -0.23
N GLY A 158 0.00 -17.90 0.65
CA GLY A 158 0.45 -19.25 0.97
C GLY A 158 0.20 -19.61 2.43
N GLY A 159 0.79 -20.72 2.85
CA GLY A 159 0.70 -21.24 4.22
C GLY A 159 1.92 -20.98 5.10
N ASN A 160 2.91 -20.22 4.61
CA ASN A 160 4.16 -20.03 5.32
C ASN A 160 4.10 -18.82 6.27
N GLN A 161 4.88 -18.84 7.34
CA GLN A 161 4.93 -17.73 8.30
C GLN A 161 5.34 -16.40 7.64
N GLN A 162 6.28 -16.46 6.68
CA GLN A 162 6.71 -15.29 5.90
C GLN A 162 5.55 -14.58 5.19
N ASP A 163 4.58 -15.34 4.67
CA ASP A 163 3.39 -14.82 3.98
C ASP A 163 2.48 -14.05 4.94
N THR A 164 2.48 -14.40 6.22
CA THR A 164 1.74 -13.67 7.26
C THR A 164 2.55 -12.46 7.76
N ASP A 165 3.86 -12.63 7.90
CA ASP A 165 4.76 -11.60 8.42
C ASP A 165 4.86 -10.38 7.51
N ILE A 166 4.63 -10.51 6.19
CA ILE A 166 4.69 -9.38 5.25
C ILE A 166 3.42 -8.53 5.24
N LEU A 167 2.26 -9.08 5.65
CA LEU A 167 0.95 -8.43 5.48
C LEU A 167 0.87 -7.02 6.08
N PRO A 168 1.48 -6.73 7.25
CA PRO A 168 1.48 -5.38 7.79
C PRO A 168 2.23 -4.36 6.94
N ALA A 169 3.08 -4.76 5.99
CA ALA A 169 3.79 -3.86 5.07
C ALA A 169 3.08 -3.67 3.72
N VAL A 170 2.07 -4.48 3.41
CA VAL A 170 1.34 -4.37 2.15
C VAL A 170 0.47 -3.12 2.15
N ARG A 171 0.57 -2.33 1.08
CA ARG A 171 -0.22 -1.12 0.87
C ARG A 171 -0.81 -1.11 -0.54
N PHE A 172 -1.93 -0.43 -0.71
CA PHE A 172 -2.41 -0.08 -2.05
C PHE A 172 -3.15 1.26 -2.07
N ALA A 173 -3.26 1.84 -3.26
CA ALA A 173 -4.03 3.04 -3.54
C ALA A 173 -4.90 2.82 -4.78
N ILE A 174 -5.99 3.57 -4.88
CA ILE A 174 -6.87 3.59 -6.05
C ILE A 174 -6.66 4.91 -6.80
N LEU A 175 -6.22 4.80 -8.04
CA LEU A 175 -5.88 5.93 -8.90
C LEU A 175 -6.85 6.00 -10.09
N SER A 176 -6.97 7.18 -10.67
CA SER A 176 -7.67 7.42 -11.94
C SER A 176 -6.76 7.15 -13.14
N GLU A 177 -7.30 7.16 -14.36
CA GLU A 177 -6.58 6.96 -15.63
C GLU A 177 -5.30 7.81 -15.76
N GLY A 178 -5.31 9.04 -15.24
CA GLY A 178 -4.14 9.95 -15.22
C GLY A 178 -3.14 9.69 -14.08
N VAL A 179 -3.25 8.57 -13.36
CA VAL A 179 -2.40 8.20 -12.22
C VAL A 179 -2.52 9.19 -11.04
N ASN A 180 -3.62 9.93 -10.97
CA ASN A 180 -3.94 10.75 -9.81
C ASN A 180 -4.69 9.91 -8.79
N VAL A 181 -4.36 10.06 -7.51
CA VAL A 181 -5.17 9.50 -6.43
C VAL A 181 -6.61 9.97 -6.61
N ILE A 182 -7.53 9.03 -6.56
CA ILE A 182 -8.95 9.37 -6.59
C ILE A 182 -9.27 10.11 -5.28
N THR A 183 -9.47 11.43 -5.38
CA THR A 183 -9.78 12.31 -4.25
C THR A 183 -11.23 12.13 -3.83
N GLY A 184 -11.46 11.63 -2.61
CA GLY A 184 -12.79 11.20 -2.17
C GLY A 184 -12.77 10.34 -0.90
N VAL A 185 -11.71 9.57 -0.74
CA VAL A 185 -11.07 9.31 0.57
C VAL A 185 -10.77 10.67 1.22
N GLY A 186 -10.90 10.81 2.54
CA GLY A 186 -10.40 11.98 3.30
C GLY A 186 -8.87 12.18 3.13
N GLU A 187 -8.16 12.65 4.16
CA GLU A 187 -6.69 12.74 4.09
C GLU A 187 -5.99 11.38 3.84
N ASP A 188 -6.74 10.28 4.01
CA ASP A 188 -6.28 8.89 4.01
C ASP A 188 -6.31 8.26 2.60
N LYS A 189 -5.24 8.47 1.82
CA LYS A 189 -5.13 8.04 0.41
C LYS A 189 -4.73 6.57 0.21
N ILE A 190 -4.40 5.88 1.30
CA ILE A 190 -3.77 4.56 1.28
C ILE A 190 -4.65 3.55 1.99
N PHE A 191 -4.65 2.32 1.48
CA PHE A 191 -5.22 1.16 2.13
C PHE A 191 -4.13 0.19 2.61
N ALA A 192 -4.32 -0.40 3.79
CA ALA A 192 -3.39 -1.30 4.48
C ALA A 192 -4.14 -2.49 5.11
N SER A 193 -3.41 -3.36 5.81
CA SER A 193 -3.98 -4.55 6.46
C SER A 193 -4.48 -4.32 7.90
N SER A 194 -4.05 -3.26 8.58
CA SER A 194 -4.38 -2.99 9.99
C SER A 194 -5.22 -1.73 10.21
N ASP A 195 -6.09 -1.74 11.24
CA ASP A 195 -7.19 -0.77 11.47
C ASP A 195 -6.71 0.66 11.77
N THR A 196 -5.42 0.81 12.03
CA THR A 196 -4.81 2.02 12.59
C THR A 196 -3.35 2.15 12.19
N ALA A 197 -2.99 1.83 10.94
CA ALA A 197 -1.63 2.08 10.47
C ALA A 197 -1.47 3.58 10.12
N THR A 198 -0.96 4.36 11.07
CA THR A 198 -0.13 5.52 10.69
C THR A 198 1.09 4.96 9.99
N VAL A 199 1.24 5.27 8.70
CA VAL A 199 2.42 4.90 7.92
C VAL A 199 3.37 6.08 7.96
N TYR A 200 4.62 5.85 8.34
CA TYR A 200 5.67 6.84 8.10
C TYR A 200 6.38 6.43 6.82
N ALA A 201 6.10 7.12 5.72
CA ALA A 201 6.74 6.84 4.43
C ALA A 201 7.73 7.94 4.07
N LEU A 202 8.81 7.58 3.36
CA LEU A 202 9.65 8.59 2.70
C LEU A 202 8.80 9.44 1.77
N SER A 203 9.08 10.74 1.74
CA SER A 203 8.21 11.73 1.08
C SER A 203 8.97 12.76 0.23
N ALA A 204 10.30 12.67 0.19
CA ALA A 204 11.15 13.53 -0.63
C ALA A 204 12.40 12.76 -1.10
N SER A 205 12.90 13.16 -2.27
CA SER A 205 14.20 12.73 -2.78
C SER A 205 15.30 13.72 -2.44
N GLY A 206 16.55 13.29 -2.56
CA GLY A 206 17.74 14.10 -2.34
C GLY A 206 18.69 13.49 -1.31
N SER A 207 19.86 14.10 -1.24
CA SER A 207 20.88 13.76 -0.25
C SER A 207 20.50 14.28 1.14
N TYR A 208 20.87 13.54 2.17
CA TYR A 208 20.69 13.93 3.56
C TYR A 208 21.95 13.60 4.36
N SER A 209 22.22 14.38 5.41
CA SER A 209 23.39 14.19 6.29
C SER A 209 23.07 14.69 7.71
N GLY A 210 23.34 13.86 8.72
CA GLY A 210 23.18 14.23 10.13
C GLY A 210 21.72 14.45 10.57
N SER A 211 20.76 14.03 9.75
CA SER A 211 19.32 14.04 10.02
C SER A 211 18.69 12.85 9.30
N SER A 212 17.62 12.28 9.85
CA SER A 212 16.85 11.25 9.14
C SER A 212 16.25 11.80 7.84
N PRO A 213 16.13 10.98 6.78
CA PRO A 213 15.47 11.40 5.55
C PRO A 213 14.02 11.79 5.83
N THR A 214 13.46 12.67 4.99
CA THR A 214 12.12 13.22 5.20
C THR A 214 11.06 12.13 5.10
N THR A 215 10.44 11.83 6.24
CA THR A 215 9.25 10.98 6.33
C THR A 215 8.01 11.82 6.62
N THR A 216 6.88 11.38 6.10
CA THR A 216 5.58 11.98 6.35
C THR A 216 4.64 10.91 6.88
N GLU A 217 3.83 11.27 7.88
CA GLU A 217 2.71 10.46 8.34
C GLU A 217 1.63 10.43 7.24
N ALA A 218 1.30 9.23 6.79
CA ALA A 218 0.24 8.95 5.85
C ALA A 218 -0.78 8.01 6.54
N PRO A 219 -1.98 8.49 6.85
CA PRO A 219 -3.02 7.65 7.43
C PRO A 219 -3.50 6.61 6.41
N ALA A 220 -3.59 5.35 6.85
CA ALA A 220 -4.08 4.25 6.01
C ALA A 220 -5.37 3.63 6.56
N ARG A 221 -6.27 3.22 5.66
CA ARG A 221 -7.53 2.52 5.97
C ARG A 221 -7.42 1.03 5.70
N ASN A 222 -8.19 0.18 6.37
CA ASN A 222 -8.10 -1.28 6.13
C ASN A 222 -9.44 -2.04 6.05
N LYS A 223 -10.59 -1.40 6.32
CA LYS A 223 -11.87 -2.13 6.40
C LYS A 223 -13.06 -1.41 5.82
N PHE A 224 -13.12 -0.09 5.97
CA PHE A 224 -14.27 0.67 5.52
C PHE A 224 -13.86 2.09 5.17
N ASP A 225 -14.20 2.51 3.95
CA ASP A 225 -14.21 3.91 3.59
C ASP A 225 -15.65 4.36 3.34
N THR A 226 -16.15 5.23 4.22
CA THR A 226 -17.45 5.90 4.06
C THR A 226 -17.39 7.06 3.08
N GLY A 227 -16.19 7.48 2.67
CA GLY A 227 -16.00 8.50 1.65
C GLY A 227 -16.32 7.96 0.26
N ALA A 228 -16.93 8.80 -0.56
CA ALA A 228 -17.10 8.51 -1.98
C ALA A 228 -15.73 8.58 -2.64
N LEU A 229 -15.16 7.44 -3.02
CA LEU A 229 -13.95 7.39 -3.84
C LEU A 229 -14.23 8.10 -5.15
N PHE A 230 -15.19 7.62 -5.93
CA PHE A 230 -15.57 8.22 -7.21
C PHE A 230 -17.06 8.03 -7.49
N THR A 231 -17.57 8.79 -8.45
CA THR A 231 -18.93 8.64 -8.96
C THR A 231 -18.91 7.87 -10.28
N LEU A 232 -19.81 6.89 -10.42
CA LEU A 232 -20.12 6.23 -11.69
C LEU A 232 -21.39 6.83 -12.30
N ALA A 233 -21.35 7.11 -13.59
CA ALA A 233 -22.49 7.63 -14.34
C ALA A 233 -23.64 6.61 -14.38
N ALA A 234 -24.87 7.09 -14.56
CA ALA A 234 -26.03 6.23 -14.76
C ALA A 234 -26.01 5.54 -16.13
N ASN A 235 -26.77 4.46 -16.28
CA ASN A 235 -27.11 3.83 -17.55
C ASN A 235 -25.90 3.39 -18.40
N GLY A 236 -24.79 3.02 -17.75
CA GLY A 236 -23.63 2.43 -18.41
C GLY A 236 -24.00 1.10 -19.06
N VAL A 237 -23.42 0.84 -20.23
CA VAL A 237 -23.68 -0.38 -21.02
C VAL A 237 -22.46 -1.30 -20.95
N ALA A 238 -22.62 -2.55 -20.53
CA ALA A 238 -21.52 -3.51 -20.68
C ALA A 238 -21.32 -3.85 -22.16
N SER A 239 -20.13 -3.60 -22.70
CA SER A 239 -19.77 -3.92 -24.09
C SER A 239 -18.48 -4.74 -24.14
N ALA A 240 -18.48 -5.86 -24.87
CA ALA A 240 -17.29 -6.67 -25.11
C ALA A 240 -16.54 -6.29 -26.40
N VAL A 241 -17.07 -5.32 -27.17
CA VAL A 241 -16.58 -4.98 -28.52
C VAL A 241 -16.02 -3.57 -28.62
N ALA A 242 -16.28 -2.71 -27.64
CA ALA A 242 -15.74 -1.36 -27.53
C ALA A 242 -15.70 -0.92 -26.05
N ASP A 243 -14.98 0.16 -25.77
CA ASP A 243 -15.14 0.89 -24.51
C ASP A 243 -16.53 1.52 -24.46
N PRO A 244 -17.34 1.21 -23.43
CA PRO A 244 -18.69 1.72 -23.37
C PRO A 244 -18.79 3.15 -22.85
N ASP A 245 -19.83 3.86 -23.28
CA ASP A 245 -20.16 5.18 -22.72
C ASP A 245 -20.46 5.08 -21.22
N GLY A 246 -20.05 6.12 -20.46
CA GLY A 246 -20.26 6.19 -19.01
C GLY A 246 -19.35 5.27 -18.20
N MET A 247 -18.35 4.65 -18.83
CA MET A 247 -17.33 3.83 -18.18
C MET A 247 -16.33 4.68 -17.40
N LYS A 248 -15.72 4.09 -16.37
CA LYS A 248 -14.66 4.68 -15.56
C LYS A 248 -13.46 3.77 -15.47
N ASP A 249 -12.29 4.26 -15.84
CA ASP A 249 -11.02 3.61 -15.60
C ASP A 249 -10.51 3.89 -14.18
N ILE A 250 -10.05 2.83 -13.51
CA ILE A 250 -9.33 2.91 -12.24
C ILE A 250 -8.07 2.04 -12.28
N ILE A 251 -7.09 2.40 -11.46
CA ILE A 251 -5.86 1.63 -11.25
C ILE A 251 -5.78 1.30 -9.77
N VAL A 252 -5.74 0.02 -9.43
CA VAL A 252 -5.34 -0.43 -8.09
C VAL A 252 -3.83 -0.61 -8.12
N ARG A 253 -3.11 0.24 -7.42
CA ARG A 253 -1.65 0.18 -7.33
C ARG A 253 -1.22 -0.36 -5.98
N VAL A 254 -0.49 -1.47 -5.99
CA VAL A 254 -0.07 -2.21 -4.79
C VAL A 254 1.44 -2.07 -4.60
N TRP A 255 1.92 -1.87 -3.37
CA TRP A 255 3.34 -1.90 -3.04
C TRP A 255 3.60 -2.50 -1.66
N ILE A 256 4.88 -2.77 -1.38
CA ILE A 256 5.36 -3.08 -0.05
C ILE A 256 6.02 -1.83 0.52
N GLU A 257 5.48 -1.33 1.63
CA GLU A 257 6.02 -0.15 2.29
C GLU A 257 7.38 -0.48 2.93
N GLY A 258 8.44 0.09 2.37
CA GLY A 258 9.80 -0.15 2.83
C GLY A 258 10.05 0.28 4.27
N GLN A 259 9.36 1.34 4.74
CA GLN A 259 9.48 1.84 6.13
C GLN A 259 8.68 1.04 7.14
N ASP A 260 7.89 0.08 6.68
CA ASP A 260 7.13 -0.77 7.58
C ASP A 260 8.03 -1.85 8.20
N THR A 261 7.88 -1.99 9.52
CA THR A 261 8.50 -3.03 10.35
C THR A 261 8.14 -4.47 9.98
N ALA A 262 7.28 -4.70 8.99
CA ALA A 262 6.92 -6.00 8.41
C ALA A 262 7.58 -6.30 7.04
N CYS A 263 8.30 -5.35 6.45
CA CYS A 263 9.13 -5.53 5.25
C CYS A 263 10.56 -6.15 5.46
N LYS A 264 10.76 -7.36 6.02
CA LYS A 264 12.11 -7.94 6.33
C LYS A 264 12.51 -9.00 5.31
N THR A 265 13.80 -9.28 5.19
CA THR A 265 14.31 -10.42 4.40
C THR A 265 13.66 -11.75 4.74
N THR A 266 13.31 -12.01 6.01
CA THR A 266 12.64 -13.29 6.33
C THR A 266 11.23 -13.36 5.76
N SER A 267 10.68 -12.22 5.33
CA SER A 267 9.45 -12.08 4.57
C SER A 267 9.70 -12.04 3.05
N ALA A 268 10.93 -12.26 2.59
CA ALA A 268 11.22 -12.34 1.14
C ALA A 268 10.60 -13.60 0.52
N ASN A 269 10.29 -13.52 -0.78
CA ASN A 269 9.55 -14.53 -1.54
C ASN A 269 8.18 -14.85 -0.95
N SER A 270 7.62 -13.94 -0.15
CA SER A 270 6.26 -14.09 0.35
C SER A 270 5.24 -13.90 -0.75
N THR A 271 4.05 -14.39 -0.46
CA THR A 271 2.87 -14.28 -1.30
C THR A 271 1.72 -13.75 -0.46
N PHE A 272 0.91 -12.86 -1.02
CA PHE A 272 -0.25 -12.31 -0.34
C PHE A 272 -1.42 -12.12 -1.30
N LYS A 273 -2.61 -12.07 -0.72
CA LYS A 273 -3.86 -11.80 -1.41
C LYS A 273 -4.48 -10.53 -0.85
N ILE A 274 -4.94 -9.66 -1.73
CA ILE A 274 -5.76 -8.50 -1.42
C ILE A 274 -7.16 -8.79 -1.95
N GLN A 275 -8.17 -8.60 -1.10
CA GLN A 275 -9.57 -8.69 -1.48
C GLN A 275 -10.31 -7.47 -0.95
N PHE A 276 -11.16 -6.85 -1.76
CA PHE A 276 -12.09 -5.85 -1.27
C PHE A 276 -13.37 -5.84 -2.10
N ALA A 277 -14.42 -5.25 -1.54
CA ALA A 277 -15.67 -5.01 -2.24
C ALA A 277 -15.86 -3.51 -2.50
N LEU A 278 -16.22 -3.17 -3.72
CA LEU A 278 -16.84 -1.89 -4.02
C LEU A 278 -18.24 -1.87 -3.41
N TYR A 279 -18.67 -0.68 -3.00
CA TYR A 279 -19.95 -0.49 -2.37
C TYR A 279 -20.60 0.80 -2.86
N ILE A 280 -21.90 0.76 -3.12
CA ILE A 280 -22.67 1.96 -3.45
C ILE A 280 -22.99 2.68 -2.14
N ILE A 281 -22.49 3.90 -2.00
CA ILE A 281 -22.79 4.75 -0.86
C ILE A 281 -24.27 5.17 -0.95
N PRO A 282 -25.05 5.00 0.13
CA PRO A 282 -26.48 5.32 0.15
C PRO A 282 -26.79 6.80 -0.08
#